data_AF-A0A7S2QN22-F1
#
_entry.id   AF-A0A7S2QN22-F1
#
_cell.length_a   1.000
_cell.length_b   1.000
_cell.length_c   1.000
_cell.angle_alpha   90.00
_cell.angle_beta   90.00
_cell.angle_gamma   90.00
#
_symmetry.space_group_name_H-M   'P 1'
#
loop_
_entity.id
_entity.type
_entity.pdbx_description
1 polymer ?
#
loop_
_entity_poly.entity_id
_entity_poly.type
_entity_poly.pdbx_seq_one_letter_code
_entity_poly.pdbx_strand_id
1 'polypeptide(L)'
;MGHKQSRTTECVSTEQQQQFKLFEYACPKCKSKRPIQYFHKDDKFLPQAPRVVCGECNTSVTVEPFKTVEYGCPSCKKWQKARIPAKPMPLNMYNVSVVSCNCGFKGQVAVGRLMDVTCSQCWQKRRELCDVWSEDNEEHRTYCSTCQDYKRSFVHVPKKKGEAVRADMEYMCENCFRVRPIHAEELLRSDGLACCSLCQWVGYPEVHAQGHCERQKRRKEEARRHAVEASRQSRPSRDSGASSSRMKRPGKVRPEPEPMRVVPG
;
A
#
# COMPACT_ATOMS: atom_id res chain seq x y z
N MET A 1 8.48 -59.31 -16.25
CA MET A 1 7.76 -58.03 -16.44
C MET A 1 7.50 -57.43 -15.07
N GLY A 2 8.42 -56.61 -14.56
CA GLY A 2 8.30 -55.98 -13.24
C GLY A 2 8.99 -54.63 -13.27
N HIS A 3 8.20 -53.56 -13.26
CA HIS A 3 8.69 -52.18 -13.37
C HIS A 3 9.47 -51.79 -12.11
N LYS A 4 10.75 -51.45 -12.29
CA LYS A 4 11.61 -50.83 -11.28
C LYS A 4 11.16 -49.39 -11.06
N GLN A 5 10.84 -49.06 -9.80
CA GLN A 5 10.56 -47.70 -9.36
C GLN A 5 11.86 -46.89 -9.36
N SER A 6 11.97 -45.92 -10.27
CA SER A 6 13.00 -44.89 -10.22
C SER A 6 12.58 -43.83 -9.22
N ARG A 7 13.27 -43.81 -8.07
CA ARG A 7 13.14 -42.77 -7.05
C ARG A 7 14.00 -41.59 -7.50
N THR A 8 13.38 -40.54 -8.05
CA THR A 8 14.04 -39.26 -8.31
C THR A 8 14.28 -38.58 -6.97
N THR A 9 15.52 -38.62 -6.50
CA THR A 9 15.99 -37.82 -5.38
C THR A 9 16.09 -36.38 -5.87
N GLU A 10 15.11 -35.54 -5.54
CA GLU A 10 15.23 -34.09 -5.68
C GLU A 10 16.25 -33.58 -4.65
N CYS A 11 17.52 -33.58 -5.03
CA CYS A 11 18.51 -32.72 -4.40
C CYS A 11 18.32 -31.30 -4.96
N VAL A 12 17.35 -30.57 -4.42
CA VAL A 12 17.38 -29.10 -4.49
C VAL A 12 18.48 -28.68 -3.52
N SER A 13 19.69 -28.52 -4.03
CA SER A 13 20.71 -27.72 -3.35
C SER A 13 20.11 -26.33 -3.18
N THR A 14 19.71 -25.99 -1.95
CA THR A 14 19.59 -24.60 -1.52
C THR A 14 20.97 -23.97 -1.73
N GLU A 15 21.20 -23.42 -2.93
CA GLU A 15 22.21 -22.39 -3.13
C GLU A 15 21.99 -21.39 -2.01
N GLN A 16 22.98 -21.26 -1.13
CA GLN A 16 22.96 -20.28 -0.05
C GLN A 16 22.82 -18.91 -0.70
N GLN A 17 21.58 -18.44 -0.83
CA GLN A 17 21.28 -17.16 -1.42
C GLN A 17 22.02 -16.13 -0.57
N GLN A 18 23.07 -15.53 -1.15
CA GLN A 18 23.93 -14.62 -0.41
C GLN A 18 23.09 -13.47 0.13
N GLN A 19 23.11 -13.27 1.44
CA GLN A 19 22.35 -12.22 2.09
C GLN A 19 22.91 -10.86 1.66
N PHE A 20 22.01 -9.93 1.35
CA PHE A 20 22.38 -8.58 0.93
C PHE A 20 21.47 -7.53 1.58
N LYS A 21 22.00 -6.32 1.70
CA LYS A 21 21.20 -5.13 2.01
C LYS A 21 21.33 -4.12 0.87
N LEU A 22 20.31 -3.28 0.73
CA LEU A 22 20.29 -2.23 -0.28
C LEU A 22 20.97 -0.96 0.22
N PHE A 23 21.99 -0.53 -0.51
CA PHE A 23 22.58 0.79 -0.43
C PHE A 23 22.11 1.64 -1.62
N GLU A 24 22.45 2.92 -1.60
CA GLU A 24 22.25 3.86 -2.70
C GLU A 24 23.62 4.29 -3.25
N TYR A 25 23.67 4.63 -4.53
CA TYR A 25 24.79 5.40 -5.08
C TYR A 25 24.26 6.56 -5.91
N ALA A 26 25.08 7.60 -6.08
CA ALA A 26 24.79 8.71 -6.96
C ALA A 26 25.82 8.71 -8.11
N CYS A 27 25.36 8.71 -9.35
CA CYS A 27 26.26 8.79 -10.50
C CYS A 27 27.07 10.10 -10.43
N PRO A 28 28.41 10.06 -10.52
CA PRO A 28 29.21 11.28 -10.46
C PRO A 28 28.94 12.22 -11.65
N LYS A 29 28.53 11.66 -12.81
CA LYS A 29 28.25 12.40 -14.05
C LYS A 29 26.87 13.06 -14.05
N CYS A 30 25.78 12.30 -13.95
CA CYS A 30 24.41 12.84 -14.03
C CYS A 30 23.71 13.05 -12.69
N LYS A 31 24.34 12.68 -11.55
CA LYS A 31 23.79 12.77 -10.19
C LYS A 31 22.55 11.92 -9.91
N SER A 32 22.12 11.07 -10.85
CA SER A 32 21.00 10.18 -10.60
C SER A 32 21.32 9.15 -9.53
N LYS A 33 20.33 8.89 -8.68
CA LYS A 33 20.43 7.95 -7.55
C LYS A 33 19.82 6.60 -7.93
N ARG A 34 20.50 5.53 -7.58
CA ARG A 34 20.05 4.17 -7.83
C ARG A 34 20.36 3.26 -6.64
N PRO A 35 19.55 2.24 -6.39
CA PRO A 35 19.86 1.22 -5.40
C PRO A 35 20.98 0.31 -5.91
N ILE A 36 21.75 -0.26 -4.99
CA ILE A 36 22.77 -1.28 -5.24
C ILE A 36 22.75 -2.30 -4.12
N GLN A 37 22.89 -3.58 -4.48
CA GLN A 37 23.00 -4.68 -3.51
C GLN A 37 24.41 -4.70 -2.91
N TYR A 38 24.50 -4.87 -1.60
CA TYR A 38 25.76 -4.99 -0.88
C TYR A 38 25.71 -6.22 0.01
N PHE A 39 26.58 -7.18 -0.25
CA PHE A 39 26.55 -8.50 0.38
C PHE A 39 27.14 -8.50 1.80
N HIS A 40 26.55 -9.30 2.67
CA HIS A 40 27.06 -9.56 4.02
C HIS A 40 27.09 -11.06 4.33
N LYS A 41 27.93 -11.42 5.29
CA LYS A 41 28.02 -12.77 5.86
C LYS A 41 28.15 -12.62 7.37
N ASP A 42 27.40 -13.42 8.13
CA ASP A 42 27.44 -13.41 9.60
C ASP A 42 27.25 -11.99 10.17
N ASP A 43 26.22 -11.29 9.68
CA ASP A 43 25.89 -9.90 10.03
C ASP A 43 27.00 -8.86 9.81
N LYS A 44 28.00 -9.18 8.98
CA LYS A 44 29.10 -8.28 8.62
C LYS A 44 29.20 -8.09 7.13
N PHE A 45 29.27 -6.84 6.68
CA PHE A 45 29.44 -6.55 5.26
C PHE A 45 30.80 -7.01 4.75
N LEU A 46 30.78 -7.61 3.56
CA LEU A 46 31.99 -8.01 2.84
C LEU A 46 32.64 -6.77 2.19
N PRO A 47 33.98 -6.68 2.14
CA PRO A 47 34.66 -5.65 1.35
C PRO A 47 34.30 -5.77 -0.13
N GLN A 48 33.67 -4.73 -0.69
CA GLN A 48 33.25 -4.70 -2.09
C GLN A 48 33.56 -3.33 -2.70
N ALA A 49 34.08 -3.32 -3.93
CA ALA A 49 34.34 -2.11 -4.73
C ALA A 49 33.52 -2.16 -6.03
N PRO A 50 32.19 -1.96 -5.95
CA PRO A 50 31.31 -2.18 -7.09
C PRO A 50 31.58 -1.19 -8.22
N ARG A 51 31.65 -1.73 -9.44
CA ARG A 51 31.63 -0.95 -10.68
C ARG A 51 30.26 -1.10 -11.31
N VAL A 52 29.61 0.03 -11.59
CA VAL A 52 28.25 0.05 -12.13
C VAL A 52 28.21 0.87 -13.40
N VAL A 53 27.37 0.44 -14.35
CA VAL A 53 27.00 1.25 -15.51
C VAL A 53 25.77 2.06 -15.12
N CYS A 54 25.87 3.39 -15.16
CA CYS A 54 24.72 4.23 -14.89
C CYS A 54 23.66 4.04 -15.98
N GLY A 55 22.49 3.49 -15.65
CA GLY A 55 21.41 3.26 -16.63
C GLY A 55 20.73 4.52 -17.20
N GLU A 56 21.29 5.71 -16.96
CA GLU A 56 20.79 6.98 -17.53
C GLU A 56 21.81 7.61 -18.47
N CYS A 57 23.07 7.76 -18.04
CA CYS A 57 24.13 8.33 -18.86
C CYS A 57 25.12 7.29 -19.43
N ASN A 58 24.83 6.00 -19.24
CA ASN A 58 25.60 4.83 -19.69
C ASN A 58 27.10 4.86 -19.35
N THR A 59 27.47 5.60 -18.32
CA THR A 59 28.87 5.75 -17.91
C THR A 59 29.21 4.68 -16.87
N SER A 60 30.27 3.91 -17.13
CA SER A 60 30.84 2.95 -16.18
C SER A 60 31.65 3.71 -15.13
N VAL A 61 31.28 3.54 -13.87
CA VAL A 61 31.89 4.25 -12.74
C VAL A 61 32.11 3.30 -11.58
N THR A 62 33.24 3.46 -10.89
CA THR A 62 33.40 2.93 -9.54
C THR A 62 32.64 3.84 -8.59
N VAL A 63 31.77 3.29 -7.76
CA VAL A 63 30.91 4.06 -6.86
C VAL A 63 31.23 3.76 -5.42
N GLU A 64 31.06 4.76 -4.56
CA GLU A 64 31.04 4.60 -3.11
C GLU A 64 29.57 4.55 -2.67
N PRO A 65 29.00 3.36 -2.38
CA PRO A 65 27.63 3.26 -1.94
C PRO A 65 27.45 3.89 -0.56
N PHE A 66 26.27 4.44 -0.30
CA PHE A 66 25.91 5.02 0.98
C PHE A 66 24.47 4.66 1.35
N LYS A 67 24.16 4.69 2.65
CA LYS A 67 22.82 4.55 3.18
C LYS A 67 22.36 5.91 3.70
N THR A 68 21.22 6.39 3.23
CA THR A 68 20.58 7.57 3.81
C THR A 68 19.88 7.18 5.10
N VAL A 69 20.26 7.82 6.20
CA VAL A 69 19.71 7.62 7.55
C VAL A 69 19.19 8.93 8.11
N GLU A 70 18.40 8.85 9.17
CA GLU A 70 17.90 9.98 9.94
C GLU A 70 18.46 9.98 11.36
N TYR A 71 18.52 11.15 11.97
CA TYR A 71 18.96 11.33 13.35
C TYR A 71 18.26 12.52 14.00
N GLY A 72 18.04 12.46 15.31
CA GLY A 72 17.57 13.59 16.10
C GLY A 72 18.76 14.38 16.63
N CYS A 73 18.90 15.65 16.23
CA CYS A 73 20.00 16.48 16.74
C CYS A 73 19.83 16.75 18.25
N PRO A 74 20.82 16.40 19.10
CA PRO A 74 20.69 16.62 20.55
C PRO A 74 20.55 18.08 20.94
N SER A 75 21.15 19.00 20.18
CA SER A 75 21.15 20.44 20.45
C SER A 75 19.86 21.12 20.00
N CYS A 76 19.46 20.98 18.73
CA CYS A 76 18.29 21.70 18.19
C CYS A 76 16.99 20.89 18.18
N LYS A 77 17.04 19.62 18.59
CA LYS A 77 15.90 18.67 18.63
C LYS A 77 15.19 18.44 17.30
N LYS A 78 15.79 18.86 16.18
CA LYS A 78 15.26 18.64 14.82
C LYS A 78 15.74 17.31 14.27
N TRP A 79 14.86 16.63 13.55
CA TRP A 79 15.23 15.49 12.70
C TRP A 79 16.04 15.96 11.50
N GLN A 80 17.13 15.25 11.22
CA GLN A 80 18.08 15.56 10.15
C GLN A 80 18.42 14.28 9.38
N LYS A 81 18.93 14.44 8.17
CA LYS A 81 19.39 13.33 7.34
C LYS A 81 20.92 13.27 7.31
N ALA A 82 21.47 12.07 7.33
CA ALA A 82 22.88 11.81 7.13
C ALA A 82 23.09 10.70 6.10
N ARG A 83 24.30 10.60 5.56
CA ARG A 83 24.71 9.50 4.68
C ARG A 83 25.82 8.72 5.37
N ILE A 84 25.65 7.41 5.50
CA ILE A 84 26.67 6.51 6.02
C ILE A 84 27.27 5.74 4.84
N PRO A 85 28.59 5.78 4.61
CA PRO A 85 29.22 5.01 3.53
C PRO A 85 29.13 3.50 3.81
N ALA A 86 29.09 2.70 2.75
CA ALA A 86 29.17 1.24 2.82
C ALA A 86 30.59 0.81 3.22
N LYS A 87 30.79 0.57 4.52
CA LYS A 87 32.04 0.07 5.10
C LYS A 87 31.89 -1.41 5.51
N PRO A 88 32.97 -2.20 5.45
CA PRO A 88 32.98 -3.60 5.86
C PRO A 88 32.98 -3.72 7.40
N MET A 89 31.85 -3.38 8.02
CA MET A 89 31.63 -3.46 9.46
C MET A 89 30.33 -4.22 9.78
N PRO A 90 30.15 -4.69 11.03
CA PRO A 90 28.91 -5.32 11.48
C PRO A 90 27.67 -4.43 11.24
N LEU A 91 26.52 -5.05 10.95
CA LEU A 91 25.26 -4.36 10.65
C LEU A 91 24.84 -3.40 11.78
N ASN A 92 24.98 -3.83 13.03
CA ASN A 92 24.61 -3.04 14.22
C ASN A 92 25.44 -1.76 14.40
N MET A 93 26.66 -1.70 13.83
CA MET A 93 27.49 -0.51 13.89
C MET A 93 26.97 0.63 13.00
N TYR A 94 26.03 0.35 12.10
CA TYR A 94 25.39 1.40 11.29
C TYR A 94 24.37 2.21 12.10
N ASN A 95 23.95 1.77 13.29
CA ASN A 95 22.98 2.47 14.14
C ASN A 95 23.57 3.66 14.91
N VAL A 96 24.87 3.92 14.75
CA VAL A 96 25.57 5.04 15.39
C VAL A 96 26.50 5.70 14.37
N SER A 97 26.51 7.02 14.30
CA SER A 97 27.42 7.75 13.41
C SER A 97 27.85 9.10 14.00
N VAL A 98 29.01 9.59 13.56
CA VAL A 98 29.44 10.96 13.84
C VAL A 98 28.82 11.87 12.79
N VAL A 99 27.93 12.77 13.23
CA VAL A 99 27.19 13.68 12.35
C VAL A 99 27.61 15.12 12.59
N SER A 100 27.34 15.97 11.60
CA SER A 100 27.41 17.42 11.71
C SER A 100 26.03 17.99 11.42
N CYS A 101 25.50 18.79 12.34
CA CYS A 101 24.21 19.45 12.21
C CYS A 101 24.40 20.93 11.85
N ASN A 102 23.47 21.49 11.08
CA ASN A 102 23.48 22.91 10.70
C ASN A 102 23.41 23.88 11.88
N CYS A 103 23.03 23.41 13.09
CA CYS A 103 23.07 24.23 14.31
C CYS A 103 24.45 24.24 15.00
N GLY A 104 25.49 23.66 14.38
CA GLY A 104 26.85 23.61 14.91
C GLY A 104 27.18 22.37 15.75
N PHE A 105 26.19 21.52 16.07
CA PHE A 105 26.46 20.26 16.78
C PHE A 105 27.30 19.33 15.90
N LYS A 106 28.38 18.80 16.47
CA LYS A 106 29.21 17.75 15.88
C LYS A 106 29.51 16.70 16.93
N GLY A 107 29.12 15.46 16.69
CA GLY A 107 29.28 14.40 17.67
C GLY A 107 28.67 13.09 17.24
N GLN A 108 28.90 12.05 18.05
CA GLN A 108 28.33 10.73 17.86
C GLN A 108 26.85 10.74 18.30
N VAL A 109 25.96 10.22 17.46
CA VAL A 109 24.53 10.09 17.76
C VAL A 109 23.99 8.76 17.23
N ALA A 110 22.87 8.33 17.80
CA ALA A 110 22.07 7.25 17.22
C ALA A 110 21.49 7.70 15.87
N VAL A 111 21.57 6.83 14.88
CA VAL A 111 21.06 7.03 13.53
C VAL A 111 20.25 5.82 13.11
N GLY A 112 19.30 6.00 12.20
CA GLY A 112 18.34 4.95 11.88
C GLY A 112 17.40 5.33 10.76
N ARG A 113 16.29 4.61 10.65
CA ARG A 113 15.16 5.01 9.80
C ARG A 113 14.06 5.58 10.68
N LEU A 114 13.57 6.78 10.38
CA LEU A 114 12.41 7.31 11.08
C LEU A 114 11.17 6.61 10.54
N MET A 115 10.55 5.76 11.34
CA MET A 115 9.42 4.89 10.98
C MET A 115 8.19 5.22 11.83
N ASP A 116 7.00 4.91 11.31
CA ASP A 116 5.76 4.95 12.07
C ASP A 116 5.57 3.60 12.78
N VAL A 117 5.59 3.61 14.10
CA VAL A 117 5.46 2.42 14.95
C VAL A 117 4.03 2.36 15.48
N THR A 118 3.35 1.25 15.21
CA THR A 118 1.95 1.01 15.62
C THR A 118 1.90 -0.10 16.67
N CYS A 119 1.39 0.19 17.86
CA CYS A 119 1.20 -0.83 18.91
C CYS A 119 0.19 -1.89 18.48
N SER A 120 0.47 -3.18 18.69
CA SER A 120 -0.43 -4.26 18.30
C SER A 120 -1.71 -4.35 19.14
N GLN A 121 -1.76 -3.68 20.30
CA GLN A 121 -2.90 -3.75 21.22
C GLN A 121 -3.80 -2.53 21.12
N CYS A 122 -3.28 -1.34 21.40
CA CYS A 122 -4.06 -0.10 21.37
C CYS A 122 -4.01 0.61 20.01
N TRP A 123 -3.17 0.13 19.08
CA TRP A 123 -3.01 0.70 17.74
C TRP A 123 -2.58 2.17 17.68
N GLN A 124 -2.11 2.70 18.81
CA GLN A 124 -1.52 4.03 18.84
C GLN A 124 -0.29 4.06 17.93
N LYS A 125 -0.26 5.05 17.05
CA LYS A 125 0.84 5.32 16.13
C LYS A 125 1.76 6.39 16.72
N ARG A 126 3.06 6.16 16.64
CA ARG A 126 4.08 7.16 16.98
C ARG A 126 5.25 7.07 16.04
N ARG A 127 5.97 8.17 15.88
CA ARG A 127 7.12 8.23 14.99
C ARG A 127 8.40 8.03 15.77
N GLU A 128 9.18 7.01 15.44
CA GLU A 128 10.39 6.63 16.18
C GLU A 128 11.55 6.29 15.25
N LEU A 129 12.76 6.46 15.78
CA LEU A 129 13.98 6.06 15.09
C LEU A 129 14.19 4.54 15.29
N CYS A 130 14.04 3.78 14.22
CA CYS A 130 14.26 2.34 14.18
C CYS A 130 15.64 2.02 13.59
N ASP A 131 16.02 0.74 13.62
CA ASP A 131 17.28 0.25 13.04
C ASP A 131 17.43 0.71 11.57
N VAL A 132 18.67 0.95 11.13
CA VAL A 132 18.98 1.35 9.75
C VAL A 132 18.43 0.35 8.72
N TRP A 133 18.33 -0.91 9.11
CA TRP A 133 17.91 -2.03 8.28
C TRP A 133 16.45 -2.43 8.47
N SER A 134 15.69 -1.75 9.34
CA SER A 134 14.27 -2.07 9.56
C SER A 134 13.48 -1.97 8.26
N GLU A 135 12.62 -2.96 8.03
CA GLU A 135 11.78 -3.09 6.84
C GLU A 135 10.32 -2.70 7.12
N ASP A 136 9.52 -2.54 6.07
CA ASP A 136 8.10 -2.20 6.22
C ASP A 136 7.32 -3.43 6.71
N ASN A 137 6.46 -3.24 7.70
CA ASN A 137 5.69 -4.30 8.39
C ASN A 137 6.54 -5.28 9.22
N GLU A 138 7.77 -4.91 9.57
CA GLU A 138 8.55 -5.68 10.53
C GLU A 138 7.96 -5.55 11.94
N GLU A 139 8.07 -6.62 12.72
CA GLU A 139 7.59 -6.65 14.10
C GLU A 139 8.70 -6.30 15.08
N HIS A 140 8.42 -5.33 15.96
CA HIS A 140 9.33 -4.87 16.99
C HIS A 140 8.67 -4.97 18.37
N ARG A 141 9.46 -5.20 19.40
CA ARG A 141 9.01 -5.04 20.79
C ARG A 141 9.33 -3.62 21.25
N THR A 142 8.31 -2.79 21.47
CA THR A 142 8.49 -1.38 21.86
C THR A 142 7.59 -1.02 23.03
N TYR A 143 8.06 -0.10 23.88
CA TYR A 143 7.29 0.38 25.02
C TYR A 143 6.14 1.28 24.56
N CYS A 144 4.89 0.85 24.72
CA CYS A 144 3.74 1.66 24.35
C CYS A 144 3.34 2.58 25.52
N SER A 145 3.35 3.91 25.32
CA SER A 145 2.99 4.87 26.36
C SER A 145 1.52 4.79 26.79
N THR A 146 0.61 4.39 25.89
CA THR A 146 -0.81 4.23 26.19
C THR A 146 -1.08 2.95 26.99
N CYS A 147 -0.43 1.83 26.64
CA CYS A 147 -0.57 0.57 27.37
C CYS A 147 0.33 0.48 28.62
N GLN A 148 1.29 1.39 28.76
CA GLN A 148 2.31 1.42 29.81
C GLN A 148 3.13 0.13 29.95
N ASP A 149 3.38 -0.57 28.84
CA ASP A 149 4.11 -1.84 28.80
C ASP A 149 4.75 -2.08 27.42
N TYR A 150 5.73 -2.98 27.35
CA TYR A 150 6.39 -3.42 26.12
C TYR A 150 5.50 -4.37 25.34
N LYS A 151 4.93 -3.87 24.25
CA LYS A 151 4.05 -4.64 23.36
C LYS A 151 4.75 -4.95 22.04
N ARG A 152 4.17 -5.91 21.32
CA ARG A 152 4.46 -6.10 19.90
C ARG A 152 3.98 -4.85 19.17
N SER A 153 4.74 -4.41 18.18
CA SER A 153 4.42 -3.25 17.36
C SER A 153 4.89 -3.50 15.95
N PHE A 154 4.19 -2.88 14.99
CA PHE A 154 4.52 -2.98 13.57
C PHE A 154 5.14 -1.67 13.11
N VAL A 155 6.28 -1.75 12.43
CA VAL A 155 6.95 -0.56 11.87
C VAL A 155 6.51 -0.33 10.43
N HIS A 156 6.27 0.92 10.06
CA HIS A 156 5.89 1.29 8.71
C HIS A 156 6.72 2.45 8.19
N VAL A 157 7.00 2.47 6.89
CA VAL A 157 7.64 3.61 6.23
C VAL A 157 6.67 4.80 6.26
N PRO A 158 7.08 5.98 6.77
CA PRO A 158 6.18 7.13 6.84
C PRO A 158 5.77 7.58 5.45
N LYS A 159 4.45 7.65 5.23
CA LYS A 159 3.89 8.13 3.96
C LYS A 159 4.04 9.65 3.86
N LYS A 160 4.34 10.16 2.66
CA LYS A 160 4.48 11.61 2.46
C LYS A 160 3.12 12.29 2.67
N LYS A 161 3.11 13.39 3.43
CA LYS A 161 1.91 14.21 3.67
C LYS A 161 1.32 14.64 2.32
N GLY A 162 0.13 14.16 1.98
CA GLY A 162 -0.55 14.41 0.69
C GLY A 162 -0.79 13.16 -0.15
N GLU A 163 -0.10 12.07 0.14
CA GLU A 163 -0.46 10.76 -0.39
C GLU A 163 -1.66 10.27 0.44
N ALA A 164 -2.87 10.62 -0.01
CA ALA A 164 -4.10 10.17 0.62
C ALA A 164 -3.99 8.65 0.78
N VAL A 165 -4.05 8.17 2.03
CA VAL A 165 -4.01 6.74 2.33
C VAL A 165 -5.26 6.16 1.71
N ARG A 166 -5.13 5.64 0.48
CA ARG A 166 -6.22 4.92 -0.17
C ARG A 166 -6.47 3.69 0.69
N ALA A 167 -7.70 3.58 1.16
CA ALA A 167 -8.16 2.33 1.75
C ALA A 167 -7.96 1.20 0.75
N ASP A 168 -7.41 0.11 1.25
CA ASP A 168 -7.14 -1.13 0.54
C ASP A 168 -8.42 -1.92 0.28
N MET A 169 -9.47 -1.64 1.06
CA MET A 169 -10.76 -2.29 0.96
C MET A 169 -11.93 -1.30 0.92
N GLU A 170 -13.08 -1.81 0.52
CA GLU A 170 -14.35 -1.10 0.50
C GLU A 170 -15.48 -2.01 0.94
N TYR A 171 -16.52 -1.42 1.54
CA TYR A 171 -17.74 -2.12 1.91
C TYR A 171 -18.98 -1.30 1.55
N MET A 172 -20.12 -1.94 1.38
CA MET A 172 -21.40 -1.27 1.19
C MET A 172 -22.09 -1.11 2.54
N CYS A 173 -22.33 0.13 2.97
CA CYS A 173 -23.06 0.37 4.22
C CYS A 173 -24.52 -0.11 4.08
N GLU A 174 -25.00 -0.93 5.03
CA GLU A 174 -26.36 -1.48 4.96
C GLU A 174 -27.46 -0.45 5.21
N ASN A 175 -27.18 0.61 5.98
CA ASN A 175 -28.16 1.65 6.26
C ASN A 175 -28.29 2.68 5.12
N CYS A 176 -27.17 3.24 4.62
CA CYS A 176 -27.20 4.29 3.59
C CYS A 176 -26.91 3.79 2.17
N PHE A 177 -26.60 2.50 2.00
CA PHE A 177 -26.29 1.83 0.72
C PHE A 177 -25.16 2.48 -0.09
N ARG A 178 -24.27 3.23 0.57
CA ARG A 178 -23.10 3.84 -0.07
C ARG A 178 -21.86 2.98 0.15
N VAL A 179 -21.05 2.86 -0.89
CA VAL A 179 -19.72 2.25 -0.81
C VAL A 179 -18.82 3.16 0.03
N ARG A 180 -18.16 2.61 1.04
CA ARG A 180 -17.24 3.30 1.93
C ARG A 180 -15.87 2.65 1.86
N PRO A 181 -14.79 3.45 1.80
CA PRO A 181 -13.45 2.93 2.00
C PRO A 181 -13.30 2.44 3.45
N ILE A 182 -12.58 1.33 3.64
CA ILE A 182 -12.18 0.83 4.96
C ILE A 182 -10.77 0.25 4.90
N HIS A 183 -9.99 0.53 5.95
CA HIS A 183 -8.65 -0.02 6.07
C HIS A 183 -8.67 -1.41 6.69
N ALA A 184 -7.83 -2.35 6.23
CA ALA A 184 -7.68 -3.65 6.90
C ALA A 184 -7.36 -3.50 8.38
N GLU A 185 -6.50 -2.54 8.74
CA GLU A 185 -6.15 -2.32 10.13
C GLU A 185 -7.32 -1.76 10.95
N GLU A 186 -8.29 -1.11 10.32
CA GLU A 186 -9.50 -0.65 11.01
C GLU A 186 -10.42 -1.83 11.34
N LEU A 187 -10.64 -2.76 10.41
CA LEU A 187 -11.41 -3.98 10.67
C LEU A 187 -10.74 -4.87 11.72
N LEU A 188 -9.42 -5.00 11.66
CA LEU A 188 -8.68 -5.77 12.66
C LEU A 188 -8.76 -5.13 14.06
N ARG A 189 -8.89 -3.79 14.15
CA ARG A 189 -9.08 -3.08 15.43
C ARG A 189 -10.43 -3.32 16.07
N SER A 190 -11.45 -3.54 15.25
CA SER A 190 -12.84 -3.57 15.66
C SER A 190 -13.43 -4.98 15.55
N ASP A 191 -12.58 -6.01 15.57
CA ASP A 191 -12.94 -7.43 15.46
C ASP A 191 -13.83 -7.75 14.25
N GLY A 192 -13.63 -7.01 13.14
CA GLY A 192 -14.41 -7.13 11.90
C GLY A 192 -15.58 -6.15 11.78
N LEU A 193 -15.85 -5.31 12.78
CA LEU A 193 -16.92 -4.32 12.74
C LEU A 193 -16.52 -3.11 11.89
N ALA A 194 -17.34 -2.72 10.92
CA ALA A 194 -17.17 -1.47 10.20
C ALA A 194 -18.08 -0.38 10.78
N CYS A 195 -17.58 0.86 10.86
CA CYS A 195 -18.39 2.03 11.18
C CYS A 195 -18.59 2.93 9.95
N CYS A 196 -19.85 3.23 9.62
CA CYS A 196 -20.17 4.12 8.52
C CYS A 196 -19.96 5.57 8.92
N SER A 197 -18.90 6.19 8.40
CA SER A 197 -18.60 7.61 8.61
C SER A 197 -19.66 8.61 8.10
N LEU A 198 -20.74 8.17 7.45
CA LEU A 198 -21.85 9.03 7.03
C LEU A 198 -23.08 8.93 7.94
N CYS A 199 -23.49 7.71 8.28
CA CYS A 199 -24.74 7.45 9.00
C CYS A 199 -24.54 6.77 10.35
N GLN A 200 -23.29 6.56 10.76
CA GLN A 200 -22.88 5.93 12.02
C GLN A 200 -23.38 4.50 12.22
N TRP A 201 -23.81 3.81 11.14
CA TRP A 201 -24.11 2.38 11.18
C TRP A 201 -22.87 1.59 11.59
N VAL A 202 -23.04 0.60 12.46
CA VAL A 202 -21.99 -0.31 12.92
C VAL A 202 -22.46 -1.74 12.69
N GLY A 203 -21.65 -2.56 12.03
CA GLY A 203 -21.97 -3.97 11.77
C GLY A 203 -20.84 -4.72 11.08
N TYR A 204 -21.10 -5.94 10.64
CA TYR A 204 -20.14 -6.81 9.95
C TYR A 204 -20.44 -6.86 8.44
N PRO A 205 -20.02 -5.86 7.65
CA PRO A 205 -20.36 -5.84 6.25
C PRO A 205 -19.54 -6.87 5.47
N GLU A 206 -20.02 -7.20 4.27
CA GLU A 206 -19.18 -7.86 3.27
C GLU A 206 -18.13 -6.87 2.75
N VAL A 207 -16.86 -7.25 2.89
CA VAL A 207 -15.71 -6.40 2.54
C VAL A 207 -15.10 -6.91 1.24
N HIS A 208 -14.80 -5.99 0.33
CA HIS A 208 -14.19 -6.29 -0.95
C HIS A 208 -12.89 -5.51 -1.16
N ALA A 209 -12.02 -5.99 -2.04
CA ALA A 209 -10.84 -5.26 -2.48
C ALA A 209 -11.25 -3.93 -3.16
N GLN A 210 -10.40 -2.91 -3.02
CA GLN A 210 -10.68 -1.59 -3.60
C GLN A 210 -11.05 -1.66 -5.10
N GLY A 211 -12.15 -0.99 -5.46
CA GLY A 211 -12.63 -0.91 -6.85
C GLY A 211 -13.42 -2.14 -7.31
N HIS A 212 -13.72 -3.10 -6.43
CA HIS A 212 -14.58 -4.24 -6.74
C HIS A 212 -16.00 -3.79 -7.13
N CYS A 213 -16.61 -2.90 -6.36
CA CYS A 213 -17.95 -2.38 -6.61
C CYS A 213 -18.02 -1.62 -7.95
N GLU A 214 -16.99 -0.85 -8.29
CA GLU A 214 -16.93 -0.15 -9.60
C GLU A 214 -16.80 -1.13 -10.76
N ARG A 215 -15.93 -2.14 -10.64
CA ARG A 215 -15.79 -3.20 -11.67
C ARG A 215 -17.09 -3.96 -11.87
N GLN A 216 -17.80 -4.28 -10.79
CA GLN A 216 -19.08 -4.98 -10.86
C GLN A 216 -20.17 -4.12 -11.51
N LYS A 217 -20.22 -2.81 -11.19
CA LYS A 217 -21.13 -1.86 -11.85
C LYS A 217 -20.86 -1.77 -13.35
N ARG A 218 -19.59 -1.63 -13.76
CA ARG A 218 -19.19 -1.58 -15.18
C ARG A 218 -19.59 -2.85 -15.93
N ARG A 219 -19.29 -4.03 -15.37
CA ARG A 219 -19.68 -5.33 -15.96
C ARG A 219 -21.20 -5.44 -16.13
N LYS A 220 -21.97 -5.01 -15.14
CA LYS A 220 -23.45 -5.04 -15.21
C LYS A 220 -23.98 -4.08 -16.27
N GLU A 221 -23.39 -2.91 -16.43
CA GLU A 221 -23.78 -1.95 -17.45
C GLU A 221 -23.47 -2.45 -18.87
N GLU A 222 -22.29 -3.03 -19.06
CA GLU A 222 -21.87 -3.64 -20.33
C GLU A 222 -22.78 -4.81 -20.71
N ALA A 223 -23.10 -5.70 -19.76
CA ALA A 223 -24.06 -6.80 -19.98
C ALA A 223 -25.45 -6.28 -20.37
N ARG A 224 -25.92 -5.17 -19.76
CA ARG A 224 -27.20 -4.55 -20.14
C ARG A 224 -27.15 -3.98 -21.56
N ARG A 225 -26.03 -3.36 -21.96
CA ARG A 225 -25.87 -2.85 -23.34
C ARG A 225 -25.91 -3.99 -24.36
N HIS A 226 -25.20 -5.09 -24.11
CA HIS A 226 -25.25 -6.28 -24.96
C HIS A 226 -26.65 -6.91 -25.02
N ALA A 227 -27.36 -7.00 -23.90
CA ALA A 227 -28.72 -7.54 -23.89
C ALA A 227 -29.70 -6.68 -24.72
N VAL A 228 -29.56 -5.35 -24.66
CA VAL A 228 -30.38 -4.43 -25.47
C VAL A 228 -30.02 -4.56 -26.97
N GLU A 229 -28.74 -4.71 -27.30
CA GLU A 229 -28.28 -4.88 -28.67
C GLU A 229 -28.72 -6.22 -29.29
N ALA A 230 -28.55 -7.33 -28.54
CA ALA A 230 -29.06 -8.64 -28.95
C ALA A 230 -30.58 -8.60 -29.20
N SER A 231 -31.34 -7.93 -28.32
CA SER A 231 -32.80 -7.76 -28.49
C SER A 231 -33.20 -6.96 -29.74
N ARG A 232 -32.31 -6.10 -30.27
CA ARG A 232 -32.55 -5.36 -31.52
C ARG A 232 -32.31 -6.23 -32.76
N GLN A 233 -31.31 -7.12 -32.71
CA GLN A 233 -30.98 -8.02 -33.83
C GLN A 233 -31.95 -9.20 -33.94
N SER A 234 -32.59 -9.61 -32.85
CA SER A 234 -33.58 -10.70 -32.84
C SER A 234 -35.00 -10.30 -33.29
N ARG A 235 -35.23 -9.06 -33.75
CA ARG A 235 -36.53 -8.67 -34.31
C ARG A 235 -36.59 -9.08 -35.79
N PRO A 236 -37.43 -10.07 -36.19
CA PRO A 236 -37.60 -10.40 -37.58
C PRO A 236 -38.16 -9.20 -38.35
N SER A 237 -37.52 -8.86 -39.46
CA SER A 237 -37.96 -7.80 -40.37
C SER A 237 -39.33 -8.17 -40.91
N ARG A 238 -40.36 -7.43 -40.50
CA ARG A 238 -41.75 -7.63 -40.93
C ARG A 238 -42.07 -6.65 -42.06
N ASP A 239 -41.44 -6.86 -43.21
CA ASP A 239 -41.94 -6.46 -44.53
C ASP A 239 -42.61 -7.72 -45.09
N SER A 240 -43.90 -7.81 -45.37
CA SER A 240 -44.65 -6.98 -46.31
C SER A 240 -46.15 -7.27 -46.12
N GLY A 241 -47.03 -6.29 -46.31
CA GLY A 241 -48.46 -6.56 -46.45
C GLY A 241 -49.38 -5.39 -46.08
N ALA A 242 -49.55 -4.48 -47.02
CA ALA A 242 -50.56 -3.43 -46.98
C ALA A 242 -51.99 -4.01 -46.90
N SER A 243 -52.84 -3.49 -46.01
CA SER A 243 -54.24 -3.15 -46.29
C SER A 243 -54.94 -2.55 -45.06
N SER A 244 -55.41 -1.31 -45.25
CA SER A 244 -56.72 -0.81 -44.84
C SER A 244 -57.35 -1.30 -43.52
N SER A 245 -57.35 -0.44 -42.50
CA SER A 245 -58.60 0.09 -41.94
C SER A 245 -58.32 1.12 -40.84
N ARG A 246 -58.82 2.32 -41.09
CA ARG A 246 -58.75 3.48 -40.21
C ARG A 246 -59.78 3.33 -39.10
N MET A 247 -59.43 2.69 -37.98
CA MET A 247 -60.23 2.73 -36.76
C MET A 247 -59.75 3.86 -35.86
N LYS A 248 -60.59 4.89 -35.71
CA LYS A 248 -60.46 6.00 -34.76
C LYS A 248 -60.33 5.41 -33.34
N ARG A 249 -59.19 5.64 -32.68
CA ARG A 249 -59.04 5.38 -31.24
C ARG A 249 -59.77 6.46 -30.43
N PRO A 250 -60.54 6.09 -29.40
CA PRO A 250 -61.14 7.05 -28.48
C PRO A 250 -60.07 7.78 -27.67
N GLY A 251 -60.32 9.07 -27.41
CA GLY A 251 -59.42 9.99 -26.74
C GLY A 251 -59.00 9.49 -25.36
N LYS A 252 -57.69 9.56 -25.10
CA LYS A 252 -57.11 9.26 -23.80
C LYS A 252 -57.40 10.44 -22.88
N VAL A 253 -58.36 10.26 -21.98
CA VAL A 253 -58.71 11.21 -20.92
C VAL A 253 -57.47 11.40 -20.03
N ARG A 254 -57.12 12.67 -19.81
CA ARG A 254 -56.02 13.12 -18.96
C ARG A 254 -56.44 12.87 -17.50
N PRO A 255 -55.69 12.12 -16.69
CA PRO A 255 -56.01 12.00 -15.27
C PRO A 255 -55.90 13.37 -14.59
N GLU A 256 -56.91 13.71 -13.80
CA GLU A 256 -56.94 14.89 -12.95
C GLU A 256 -55.78 14.86 -11.94
N PRO A 257 -55.20 16.02 -11.59
CA PRO A 257 -54.25 16.13 -10.49
C PRO A 257 -54.97 15.93 -9.14
N GLU A 258 -54.43 15.05 -8.30
CA GLU A 258 -54.91 14.85 -6.92
C GLU A 258 -54.82 16.14 -6.10
N PRO A 259 -55.80 16.44 -5.24
CA PRO A 259 -55.75 17.57 -4.32
C PRO A 259 -54.70 17.34 -3.22
N MET A 260 -53.88 18.36 -2.99
CA MET A 260 -52.92 18.41 -1.88
C MET A 260 -53.63 18.21 -0.54
N ARG A 261 -53.22 17.20 0.23
CA ARG A 261 -53.57 17.11 1.66
C ARG A 261 -52.81 18.17 2.44
N VAL A 262 -53.57 19.11 3.01
CA VAL A 262 -53.10 20.02 4.05
C VAL A 262 -52.91 19.19 5.32
N VAL A 263 -51.70 19.22 5.87
CA VAL A 263 -51.39 18.67 7.20
C VAL A 263 -51.79 19.73 8.24
N PRO A 264 -52.69 19.44 9.19
CA PRO A 264 -52.93 20.34 10.31
C PRO A 264 -51.71 20.35 11.24
N GLY A 265 -51.38 21.56 11.73
CA GLY A 265 -50.28 21.79 12.67
C GLY A 265 -50.49 21.20 14.06
#